data_AF-A0A936IRJ1-F1
#
_entry.id   AF-A0A936IRJ1-F1
#
_cell.length_a   1.000
_cell.length_b   1.000
_cell.length_c   1.000
_cell.angle_alpha   90.00
_cell.angle_beta   90.00
_cell.angle_gamma   90.00
#
_symmetry.space_group_name_H-M   'P 1'
#
loop_
_entity.id
_entity.type
_entity.pdbx_description
1 polymer ?
#
loop_
_entity_poly.entity_id
_entity_poly.type
_entity_poly.pdbx_seq_one_letter_code
_entity_poly.pdbx_strand_id
1 'polypeptide(L)'
;MNVTVKPAFEKRIRDEVDAGRVSDAAEFVNKAVYHYLVARELGQDYAPEELDRLIAEGLKEIERGDTIEGEEAFRSLRHHAAERRRQRR
;
A
#
# COMPACT_ATOMS: atom_id res chain seq x y z
N MET A 1 27.64 -1.98 6.86
CA MET A 1 26.92 -3.26 7.10
C MET A 1 27.10 -4.10 5.85
N ASN A 2 27.57 -5.35 5.98
CA ASN A 2 27.69 -6.27 4.84
C ASN A 2 26.50 -7.22 4.86
N VAL A 3 25.74 -7.26 3.77
CA VAL A 3 24.56 -8.12 3.63
C VAL A 3 24.74 -8.96 2.39
N THR A 4 24.58 -10.27 2.54
CA THR A 4 24.54 -11.20 1.41
C THR A 4 23.11 -11.35 0.94
N VAL A 5 22.87 -11.16 -0.36
CA VAL A 5 21.56 -11.36 -0.99
C VAL A 5 21.64 -12.48 -2.02
N LYS A 6 20.49 -13.05 -2.40
CA LYS A 6 20.45 -14.10 -3.43
C LYS A 6 20.89 -13.53 -4.80
N PRO A 7 21.50 -14.32 -5.70
CA PRO A 7 21.95 -13.85 -7.02
C PRO A 7 20.84 -13.19 -7.86
N ALA A 8 19.59 -13.68 -7.74
CA ALA A 8 18.43 -13.08 -8.40
C ALA A 8 18.18 -11.62 -7.95
N PHE A 9 18.40 -11.33 -6.66
CA PHE A 9 18.26 -9.96 -6.13
C PHE A 9 19.43 -9.08 -6.53
N GLU A 10 20.65 -9.61 -6.59
CA GLU A 10 21.80 -8.84 -7.11
C GLU A 10 21.55 -8.38 -8.55
N LYS A 11 21.03 -9.29 -9.39
CA LYS A 11 20.65 -8.93 -10.76
C LYS A 11 19.60 -7.83 -10.75
N ARG A 12 18.54 -7.99 -9.95
CA ARG A 12 17.46 -7.01 -9.88
C ARG A 12 17.96 -5.64 -9.41
N ILE A 13 18.83 -5.59 -8.40
CA ILE A 13 19.43 -4.34 -7.90
C ILE A 13 20.22 -3.66 -9.01
N ARG A 14 21.05 -4.41 -9.76
CA ARG A 14 21.80 -3.86 -10.90
C ARG A 14 20.86 -3.30 -11.97
N ASP A 15 19.83 -4.04 -12.36
CA ASP A 15 18.86 -3.61 -13.37
C ASP A 15 18.13 -2.29 -12.98
N GLU A 16 17.98 -2.00 -11.69
CA GLU A 16 17.35 -0.78 -11.18
C GLU A 16 18.31 0.42 -11.17
N VAL A 17 19.58 0.18 -10.84
CA VAL A 17 20.66 1.18 -10.91
C VAL A 17 20.97 1.53 -12.36
N ASP A 18 21.13 0.54 -13.22
CA ASP A 18 21.44 0.73 -14.65
C ASP A 18 20.32 1.49 -15.36
N ALA A 19 19.07 1.33 -14.92
CA ALA A 19 17.94 2.07 -15.43
C ALA A 19 17.76 3.48 -14.80
N GLY A 20 18.64 3.87 -13.86
CA GLY A 20 18.59 5.17 -13.19
C GLY A 20 17.38 5.37 -12.28
N ARG A 21 16.66 4.31 -11.89
CA ARG A 21 15.51 4.39 -10.97
C ARG A 21 15.95 4.59 -9.52
N VAL A 22 17.19 4.21 -9.22
CA VAL A 22 17.90 4.42 -7.96
C VAL A 22 19.35 4.79 -8.29
N SER A 23 19.97 5.59 -7.44
CA SER A 23 21.34 6.08 -7.62
C SER A 23 22.38 4.98 -7.41
N ASP A 24 22.14 4.09 -6.45
CA ASP A 24 23.02 2.97 -6.14
C ASP A 24 22.29 1.80 -5.46
N ALA A 25 23.03 0.71 -5.23
CA ALA A 25 22.53 -0.48 -4.57
C ALA A 25 22.11 -0.22 -3.10
N ALA A 26 22.76 0.72 -2.42
CA ALA A 26 22.45 1.03 -1.03
C ALA A 26 21.10 1.74 -0.91
N GLU A 27 20.81 2.67 -1.82
CA GLU A 27 19.50 3.33 -1.92
C GLU A 27 18.39 2.30 -2.16
N PHE A 28 18.60 1.34 -3.07
CA PHE A 28 17.64 0.27 -3.32
C PHE A 28 17.35 -0.54 -2.05
N VAL A 29 18.41 -1.00 -1.37
CA VAL A 29 18.27 -1.81 -0.15
C VAL A 29 17.62 -1.02 0.97
N ASN A 30 17.97 0.26 1.14
CA ASN A 30 17.34 1.13 2.14
C ASN A 30 15.84 1.30 1.87
N LYS A 31 15.45 1.54 0.61
CA LYS A 31 14.03 1.60 0.22
C LYS A 31 13.31 0.29 0.49
N ALA A 32 13.92 -0.85 0.15
CA ALA A 32 13.33 -2.17 0.39
C ALA A 32 13.13 -2.46 1.88
N VAL A 33 14.14 -2.17 2.71
CA VAL A 33 14.08 -2.36 4.17
C VAL A 33 13.04 -1.41 4.78
N TYR A 34 13.02 -0.14 4.36
CA TYR A 34 12.01 0.82 4.79
C TYR A 34 10.60 0.32 4.45
N HIS A 35 10.36 -0.12 3.21
CA HIS A 35 9.07 -0.69 2.82
C HIS A 35 8.69 -1.92 3.65
N TYR A 36 9.64 -2.82 3.92
CA TYR A 36 9.38 -4.00 4.76
C TYR A 36 9.00 -3.62 6.19
N LEU A 37 9.74 -2.69 6.81
CA LEU A 37 9.48 -2.25 8.17
C LEU A 37 8.18 -1.46 8.28
N VAL A 38 7.91 -0.54 7.35
CA VAL A 38 6.70 0.28 7.33
C VAL A 38 5.47 -0.56 6.99
N ALA A 39 5.55 -1.50 6.04
CA ALA A 39 4.44 -2.42 5.77
C ALA A 39 4.10 -3.23 7.03
N ARG A 40 5.12 -3.72 7.75
CA ARG A 40 4.94 -4.42 9.02
C ARG A 40 4.34 -3.52 10.11
N GLU A 41 4.80 -2.28 10.23
CA GLU A 41 4.35 -1.33 11.26
C GLU A 41 2.94 -0.76 11.00
N LEU A 42 2.53 -0.63 9.74
CA LEU A 42 1.19 -0.18 9.35
C LEU A 42 0.13 -1.29 9.49
N GLY A 43 0.49 -2.47 10.02
CA GLY A 43 -0.40 -3.63 10.06
C GLY A 43 -0.78 -4.10 8.65
N GLN A 44 0.00 -3.74 7.63
CA GLN A 44 -0.18 -4.18 6.24
C GLN A 44 0.39 -5.60 6.05
N ASP A 45 0.33 -6.44 7.09
CA ASP A 45 0.13 -7.87 6.91
C ASP A 45 -1.33 -8.09 6.46
N TYR A 46 -1.79 -7.37 5.42
CA TYR A 46 -2.83 -7.93 4.59
C TYR A 46 -2.14 -9.12 3.95
N ALA A 47 -2.32 -10.29 4.57
CA ALA A 47 -1.96 -11.53 3.93
C ALA A 47 -2.55 -11.46 2.51
N PRO A 48 -1.83 -11.85 1.45
CA PRO A 48 -2.35 -11.77 0.08
C PRO A 48 -3.82 -12.24 -0.04
N GLU A 49 -4.20 -13.21 0.77
CA GLU A 49 -5.54 -13.77 0.92
C GLU A 49 -6.60 -12.78 1.46
N GLU A 50 -6.23 -11.83 2.32
CA GLU A 50 -7.12 -10.78 2.83
C GLU A 50 -7.39 -9.72 1.78
N LEU A 51 -6.36 -9.32 1.01
CA LEU A 51 -6.55 -8.40 -0.10
C LEU A 51 -7.44 -9.03 -1.19
N ASP A 52 -7.21 -10.30 -1.52
CA ASP A 52 -8.05 -11.05 -2.46
C ASP A 52 -9.51 -11.14 -1.97
N ARG A 53 -9.72 -11.32 -0.67
CA ARG A 53 -11.06 -11.32 -0.07
C ARG A 53 -11.75 -9.97 -0.23
N LEU A 54 -11.06 -8.86 0.09
CA LEU A 54 -11.62 -7.51 -0.02
C LEU A 54 -11.98 -7.16 -1.47
N ILE A 55 -11.14 -7.58 -2.43
CA ILE A 55 -11.42 -7.41 -3.86
C ILE A 55 -12.66 -8.23 -4.26
N ALA A 56 -12.72 -9.50 -3.87
CA ALA A 56 -13.85 -10.37 -4.20
C ALA A 56 -15.16 -9.90 -3.56
N GLU A 57 -15.12 -9.29 -2.37
CA GLU A 57 -16.27 -8.65 -1.73
C GLU A 57 -16.73 -7.44 -2.52
N GLY A 58 -15.83 -6.50 -2.84
CA GLY A 58 -16.17 -5.31 -3.62
C GLY A 58 -16.72 -5.64 -5.01
N LEU A 59 -16.20 -6.68 -5.68
CA LEU A 59 -16.75 -7.13 -6.97
C LEU A 59 -18.20 -7.63 -6.85
N LYS A 60 -18.53 -8.35 -5.77
CA LYS A 60 -19.92 -8.82 -5.53
C LYS A 60 -20.86 -7.67 -5.23
N GLU A 61 -20.40 -6.65 -4.51
CA GLU A 61 -21.20 -5.43 -4.24
C GLU A 61 -21.48 -4.68 -5.54
N ILE A 62 -20.47 -4.54 -6.41
CA ILE A 62 -20.63 -3.94 -7.75
C ILE A 62 -21.63 -4.73 -8.60
N GLU A 63 -21.54 -6.06 -8.63
CA GLU A 63 -22.48 -6.91 -9.38
C GLU A 63 -23.93 -6.76 -8.91
N ARG A 64 -24.15 -6.47 -7.62
CA ARG A 64 -25.48 -6.24 -7.03
C ARG A 64 -25.98 -4.81 -7.22
N GLY A 65 -25.14 -3.91 -7.71
CA GLY A 65 -25.44 -2.48 -7.76
C GLY A 65 -25.38 -1.79 -6.40
N ASP A 66 -24.79 -2.44 -5.39
CA ASP A 66 -24.58 -1.91 -4.04
C ASP A 66 -23.38 -0.95 -4.03
N THR A 67 -23.40 0.04 -4.91
CA THR A 67 -22.37 1.06 -5.08
C THR A 67 -22.95 2.44 -4.84
N ILE A 68 -22.11 3.37 -4.42
CA ILE A 68 -22.50 4.78 -4.25
C ILE A 68 -21.77 5.66 -5.25
N GLU A 69 -22.42 6.74 -5.67
CA GLU A 69 -21.78 7.75 -6.52
C GLU A 69 -20.61 8.42 -5.79
N GLY A 70 -19.51 8.63 -6.52
CA GLY A 70 -18.26 9.10 -5.92
C GLY A 70 -18.41 10.44 -5.18
N GLU A 71 -19.13 11.38 -5.78
CA GLU A 71 -19.39 12.68 -5.15
C GLU A 71 -20.28 12.57 -3.89
N GLU A 72 -21.18 11.59 -3.85
CA GLU A 72 -21.98 11.31 -2.67
C GLU A 72 -21.12 10.71 -1.54
N ALA A 73 -20.22 9.77 -1.88
CA ALA A 73 -19.25 9.22 -0.93
C ALA A 73 -18.43 10.32 -0.25
N PHE A 74 -17.84 11.23 -1.05
CA PHE A 74 -17.03 12.31 -0.52
C PHE A 74 -17.83 13.30 0.33
N ARG A 75 -19.07 13.61 -0.06
CA ARG A 75 -19.97 14.43 0.77
C ARG A 75 -20.25 13.77 2.11
N SER A 76 -20.58 12.48 2.12
CA SER A 76 -20.81 11.72 3.34
C SER A 76 -19.58 11.72 4.25
N LEU A 77 -18.38 11.46 3.71
CA LEU A 77 -17.14 11.48 4.49
C LEU A 77 -16.86 12.84 5.12
N ARG A 78 -17.07 13.94 4.38
CA ARG A 78 -16.92 15.31 4.91
C ARG A 78 -17.90 15.59 6.05
N HIS A 79 -19.15 15.15 5.91
CA HIS A 79 -20.17 15.31 6.95
C HIS A 79 -19.77 14.55 8.23
N HIS A 80 -19.42 13.27 8.12
CA HIS A 80 -18.96 12.47 9.25
C HIS A 80 -17.72 13.06 9.94
N ALA A 81 -16.77 13.60 9.16
CA ALA A 81 -15.60 14.26 9.70
C ALA A 81 -15.95 15.55 10.46
N ALA A 82 -16.94 16.31 10.01
CA ALA A 82 -17.41 17.51 10.70
C ALA A 82 -18.11 17.17 12.02
N GLU A 83 -19.00 16.17 12.02
CA GLU A 83 -19.68 15.65 13.22
C GLU A 83 -18.69 15.20 14.30
N ARG A 84 -17.68 14.40 13.94
CA ARG A 84 -16.63 13.96 14.88
C ARG A 84 -15.85 15.12 15.50
N ARG A 85 -15.64 16.22 14.76
CA ARG A 85 -14.96 17.41 15.30
C ARG A 85 -15.85 18.20 16.26
N ARG A 86 -17.16 18.21 16.03
CA ARG A 86 -18.13 18.85 16.93
C ARG A 86 -18.24 18.12 18.27
N GLN A 87 -18.21 16.79 18.26
CA GLN A 87 -18.27 15.96 19.47
C GLN A 87 -16.99 16.00 20.34
N ARG A 88 -15.88 16.55 19.81
CA ARG A 88 -14.60 16.70 20.52
C ARG A 88 -14.40 18.09 21.13
N ARG A 89 -15.35 19.00 20.96
CA ARG A 89 -15.34 20.35 21.55
C ARG A 89 -16.36 20.39 22.69
#